data_AF-A0A6L8VPT3-F1
#
_entry.id   AF-A0A6L8VPT3-F1
#
_cell.length_a   1.000
_cell.length_b   1.000
_cell.length_c   1.000
_cell.angle_alpha   90.00
_cell.angle_beta   90.00
_cell.angle_gamma   90.00
#
_symmetry.space_group_name_H-M   'P 1'
#
loop_
_entity.id
_entity.type
_entity.pdbx_description
1 polymer ?
#
loop_
_entity_poly.entity_id
_entity_poly.type
_entity_poly.pdbx_seq_one_letter_code
_entity_poly.pdbx_strand_id
1 'polypeptide(L)'
;MSIRNSSYRIDLQDRISAIATDLANIADIRSHHPDLADAIERHGDALNAAENSILIRTTADRVNELQERIFGLTNAASATRLEEAEAKPPVDEEEIYGVEGRLLTRIHVYKERDKGFAARAKKFYKDKSGGRLVCQCCGMDPTVVYGKDGERCLEAHHKIPIEELQPDSITRVDEMAIVCASCHRIIHSKKPCIAVEDLAAEILSAKEGGAG
;
A
#
# COMPACT_ATOMS: atom_id res chain seq x y z
N MET A 1 -14.64 26.38 1.04
CA MET A 1 -16.05 26.00 0.82
C MET A 1 -16.15 24.50 1.11
N SER A 2 -16.90 24.18 2.15
CA SER A 2 -16.96 22.89 2.85
C SER A 2 -17.42 21.74 1.96
N ILE A 3 -16.81 20.56 2.12
CA ILE A 3 -17.29 19.33 1.50
C ILE A 3 -18.04 18.55 2.56
N ARG A 4 -19.34 18.43 2.33
CA ARG A 4 -20.29 17.64 3.10
C ARG A 4 -20.58 16.35 2.36
N ASN A 5 -20.60 15.25 3.11
CA ASN A 5 -21.28 13.98 2.84
C ASN A 5 -20.65 13.05 1.79
N SER A 6 -19.74 12.18 2.25
CA SER A 6 -19.69 10.80 1.74
C SER A 6 -20.78 10.01 2.47
N SER A 7 -21.79 9.53 1.76
CA SER A 7 -22.85 8.65 2.28
C SER A 7 -22.44 7.17 2.23
N TYR A 8 -21.16 6.88 2.00
CA TYR A 8 -20.66 5.54 1.85
C TYR A 8 -20.54 4.84 3.22
N ARG A 9 -21.41 3.85 3.46
CA ARG A 9 -21.28 2.96 4.62
C ARG A 9 -20.29 1.85 4.24
N ILE A 10 -19.14 1.85 4.90
CA ILE A 10 -18.15 0.78 4.73
C ILE A 10 -18.74 -0.49 5.33
N ASP A 11 -18.91 -1.52 4.49
CA ASP A 11 -19.24 -2.86 4.96
C ASP A 11 -17.97 -3.53 5.49
N LEU A 12 -17.83 -3.51 6.82
CA LEU A 12 -16.66 -4.00 7.56
C LEU A 12 -16.89 -5.40 8.15
N GLN A 13 -17.90 -6.16 7.68
CA GLN A 13 -18.36 -7.39 8.33
C GLN A 13 -17.23 -8.39 8.67
N ASP A 14 -16.31 -8.62 7.73
CA ASP A 14 -15.17 -9.53 7.93
C ASP A 14 -14.16 -9.02 8.96
N ARG A 15 -13.97 -7.69 9.02
CA ARG A 15 -13.01 -7.03 9.91
C ARG A 15 -13.53 -6.91 11.33
N ILE A 16 -14.82 -6.60 11.47
CA ILE A 16 -15.51 -6.57 12.76
C ILE A 16 -15.44 -7.98 13.38
N SER A 17 -15.59 -9.03 12.59
CA SER A 17 -15.59 -10.42 13.10
C SER A 17 -14.22 -10.84 13.67
N ALA A 18 -13.11 -10.48 13.00
CA ALA A 18 -11.77 -10.76 13.50
C ALA A 18 -11.47 -10.00 14.82
N ILE A 19 -11.75 -8.69 14.84
CA ILE A 19 -11.51 -7.85 16.02
C ILE A 19 -12.47 -8.20 17.16
N ALA A 20 -13.72 -8.56 16.86
CA ALA A 20 -14.66 -9.03 17.88
C ALA A 20 -14.16 -10.32 18.56
N THR A 21 -13.44 -11.18 17.84
CA THR A 21 -12.84 -12.39 18.41
C THR A 21 -11.68 -12.05 19.35
N ASP A 22 -10.82 -11.10 18.96
CA ASP A 22 -9.72 -10.64 19.80
C ASP A 22 -10.24 -9.90 21.05
N LEU A 23 -11.24 -9.03 20.88
CA LEU A 23 -11.91 -8.35 21.99
C LEU A 23 -12.61 -9.33 22.94
N ALA A 24 -13.18 -10.42 22.42
CA ALA A 24 -13.78 -11.47 23.26
C ALA A 24 -12.73 -12.22 24.11
N ASN A 25 -11.48 -12.31 23.64
CA ASN A 25 -10.37 -12.95 24.34
C ASN A 25 -9.42 -11.96 25.05
N ILE A 26 -9.81 -10.68 25.14
CA ILE A 26 -8.90 -9.60 25.54
C ILE A 26 -8.29 -9.79 26.93
N ALA A 27 -9.01 -10.43 27.85
CA ALA A 27 -8.53 -10.69 29.20
C ALA A 27 -7.32 -11.65 29.22
N ASP A 28 -7.34 -12.67 28.37
CA ASP A 28 -6.25 -13.64 28.22
C ASP A 28 -5.06 -13.04 27.45
N ILE A 29 -5.34 -12.25 26.42
CA ILE A 29 -4.30 -11.49 25.71
C ILE A 29 -3.64 -10.52 26.70
N ARG A 30 -4.41 -9.83 27.54
CA ARG A 30 -3.91 -8.86 28.51
C ARG A 30 -3.03 -9.50 29.59
N SER A 31 -3.29 -10.74 29.99
CA SER A 31 -2.45 -11.43 30.98
C SER A 31 -1.05 -11.78 30.46
N HIS A 32 -0.90 -11.99 29.15
CA HIS A 32 0.37 -12.35 28.53
C HIS A 32 1.06 -11.18 27.82
N HIS A 33 0.26 -10.27 27.24
CA HIS A 33 0.67 -9.18 26.37
C HIS A 33 -0.20 -7.92 26.59
N PRO A 34 -0.02 -7.19 27.72
CA PRO A 34 -0.85 -6.04 28.08
C PRO A 34 -0.81 -4.91 27.03
N ASP A 35 0.37 -4.63 26.44
CA ASP A 35 0.52 -3.63 25.38
C ASP A 35 -0.29 -3.96 24.12
N LEU A 36 -0.37 -5.26 23.78
CA LEU A 36 -1.13 -5.74 22.63
C LEU A 36 -2.63 -5.64 22.90
N ALA A 37 -3.07 -5.98 24.12
CA ALA A 37 -4.46 -5.82 24.52
C ALA A 37 -4.91 -4.35 24.45
N ASP A 38 -4.11 -3.42 24.97
CA ASP A 38 -4.40 -1.99 24.89
C ASP A 38 -4.47 -1.50 23.43
N ALA A 39 -3.62 -2.02 22.55
CA ALA A 39 -3.65 -1.66 21.13
C ALA A 39 -4.90 -2.19 20.41
N ILE A 40 -5.31 -3.44 20.71
CA ILE A 40 -6.52 -4.05 20.15
C ILE A 40 -7.77 -3.29 20.61
N GLU A 41 -7.88 -2.95 21.90
CA GLU A 41 -9.00 -2.15 22.42
C GLU A 41 -9.07 -0.78 21.76
N ARG A 42 -7.95 -0.07 21.65
CA ARG A 42 -7.90 1.23 20.96
C ARG A 42 -8.31 1.13 19.49
N HIS A 43 -7.94 0.03 18.82
CA HIS A 43 -8.36 -0.21 17.44
C HIS A 43 -9.87 -0.49 17.36
N GLY A 44 -10.40 -1.30 18.29
CA GLY A 44 -11.84 -1.53 18.45
C GLY A 44 -12.62 -0.25 18.68
N ASP A 45 -12.16 0.62 19.57
CA ASP A 45 -12.77 1.93 19.84
C ASP A 45 -12.78 2.82 18.59
N ALA A 46 -11.66 2.86 17.85
CA ALA A 46 -11.55 3.63 16.60
C ALA A 46 -12.53 3.14 15.53
N LEU A 47 -12.81 1.83 15.46
CA LEU A 47 -13.82 1.28 14.57
C LEU A 47 -15.25 1.58 15.03
N ASN A 48 -15.50 1.48 16.33
CA ASN A 48 -16.83 1.72 16.93
C ASN A 48 -17.25 3.20 16.90
N ALA A 49 -16.29 4.13 16.83
CA ALA A 49 -16.56 5.56 16.70
C ALA A 49 -17.34 5.91 15.41
N ALA A 50 -17.38 5.01 14.41
CA ALA A 50 -18.06 5.21 13.12
C ALA A 50 -17.60 6.47 12.36
N GLU A 51 -16.42 6.98 12.69
CA GLU A 51 -15.78 8.12 12.03
C GLU A 51 -14.72 7.61 11.04
N ASN A 52 -14.79 8.08 9.79
CA ASN A 52 -13.75 7.80 8.79
C ASN A 52 -12.49 8.61 9.13
N SER A 53 -11.64 8.09 10.02
CA SER A 53 -10.46 8.80 10.54
C SER A 53 -9.15 8.02 10.35
N ILE A 54 -8.02 8.74 10.30
CA ILE A 54 -6.69 8.11 10.20
C ILE A 54 -6.36 7.22 11.40
N LEU A 55 -7.08 7.40 12.52
CA LEU A 55 -6.91 6.61 13.74
C LEU A 55 -7.18 5.13 13.50
N ILE A 56 -8.14 4.77 12.64
CA ILE A 56 -8.42 3.37 12.29
C ILE A 56 -7.16 2.70 11.74
N ARG A 57 -6.39 3.41 10.90
CA ARG A 57 -5.15 2.89 10.36
C ARG A 57 -4.04 2.88 11.41
N THR A 58 -3.78 4.00 12.08
CA THR A 58 -2.63 4.08 13.01
C THR A 58 -2.76 3.12 14.18
N THR A 59 -3.98 2.83 14.63
CA THR A 59 -4.25 1.81 15.65
C THR A 59 -4.07 0.39 15.09
N ALA A 60 -4.51 0.11 13.86
CA ALA A 60 -4.25 -1.17 13.19
C ALA A 60 -2.75 -1.44 12.97
N ASP A 61 -2.00 -0.43 12.50
CA ASP A 61 -0.55 -0.50 12.31
C ASP A 61 0.14 -0.85 13.62
N ARG A 62 -0.32 -0.26 14.74
CA ARG A 62 0.20 -0.56 16.08
C ARG A 62 -0.09 -2.00 16.52
N VAL A 63 -1.28 -2.52 16.23
CA VAL A 63 -1.61 -3.93 16.51
C VAL A 63 -0.68 -4.84 15.71
N ASN A 64 -0.53 -4.59 14.40
CA ASN A 64 0.34 -5.37 13.52
C ASN A 64 1.81 -5.34 13.98
N GLU A 65 2.34 -4.16 14.34
CA GLU A 65 3.71 -4.00 14.85
C GLU A 65 3.94 -4.84 16.11
N LEU A 66 3.00 -4.80 17.05
CA LEU A 66 3.09 -5.56 18.30
C LEU A 66 2.98 -7.06 18.05
N GLN A 67 2.07 -7.49 17.17
CA GLN A 67 1.95 -8.89 16.77
C GLN A 67 3.21 -9.39 16.07
N GLU A 68 3.81 -8.60 15.17
CA GLU A 68 5.08 -8.94 14.53
C GLU A 68 6.21 -9.07 15.54
N ARG A 69 6.29 -8.17 16.51
CA ARG A 69 7.30 -8.23 17.57
C ARG A 69 7.15 -9.46 18.45
N ILE A 70 5.92 -9.84 18.79
CA ILE A 70 5.63 -10.96 19.70
C ILE A 70 5.75 -12.30 18.98
N PHE A 71 5.22 -12.40 17.76
CA PHE A 71 5.04 -13.67 17.06
C PHE A 71 5.97 -13.84 15.84
N GLY A 72 6.63 -12.78 15.37
CA GLY A 72 7.47 -12.78 14.17
C GLY A 72 6.69 -12.47 12.87
N LEU A 73 7.41 -12.12 11.80
CA LEU A 73 6.87 -11.74 10.48
C LEU A 73 5.88 -12.74 9.87
N THR A 74 6.02 -14.03 10.17
CA THR A 74 5.15 -15.10 9.66
C THR A 74 3.85 -15.23 10.44
N ASN A 75 3.85 -14.79 11.71
CA ASN A 75 2.76 -15.02 12.65
C ASN A 75 2.08 -13.72 13.09
N ALA A 76 2.57 -12.55 12.66
CA ALA A 76 1.93 -11.23 12.77
C ALA A 76 0.52 -11.15 12.13
N ALA A 77 -0.01 -12.28 11.67
CA ALA A 77 -1.13 -12.44 10.77
C ALA A 77 -1.74 -13.86 10.85
N SER A 78 -1.77 -14.48 12.04
CA SER A 78 -2.46 -15.76 12.23
C SER A 78 -3.75 -15.54 12.99
N ALA A 79 -4.90 -15.81 12.38
CA ALA A 79 -5.50 -17.15 12.36
C ALA A 79 -5.49 -17.76 13.77
N THR A 80 -6.68 -17.98 14.31
CA THR A 80 -6.96 -18.30 15.72
C THR A 80 -6.32 -19.61 16.22
N ARG A 81 -5.54 -20.33 15.39
CA ARG A 81 -4.76 -21.52 15.74
C ARG A 81 -3.71 -21.83 14.66
N LEU A 82 -2.46 -22.11 15.06
CA LEU A 82 -1.39 -22.64 14.21
C LEU A 82 -1.03 -24.06 14.68
N GLU A 83 -1.06 -25.05 13.78
CA GLU A 83 -0.28 -26.28 13.93
C GLU A 83 0.97 -26.15 13.05
N GLU A 84 2.14 -26.14 13.67
CA GLU A 84 3.42 -26.09 12.94
C GLU A 84 3.68 -27.42 12.22
N ALA A 85 4.02 -27.36 10.93
CA ALA A 85 4.57 -28.52 10.24
C ALA A 85 6.05 -28.68 10.63
N GLU A 86 6.37 -29.81 11.28
CA GLU A 86 7.56 -30.00 12.14
C GLU A 86 8.95 -30.00 11.46
N ALA A 87 9.10 -30.05 10.13
CA ALA A 87 10.44 -29.96 9.53
C ALA A 87 10.43 -29.57 8.04
N LYS A 88 11.42 -28.74 7.65
CA LYS A 88 11.79 -28.54 6.23
C LYS A 88 12.65 -29.71 5.75
N PRO A 89 12.51 -30.16 4.49
CA PRO A 89 13.41 -31.17 3.93
C PRO A 89 14.85 -30.62 3.80
N PRO A 90 15.89 -31.47 3.94
CA PRO A 90 17.28 -31.07 3.73
C PRO A 90 17.55 -30.79 2.25
N VAL A 91 18.39 -29.79 1.95
CA VAL A 91 18.72 -29.35 0.58
C VAL A 91 20.19 -28.94 0.46
N ASP A 92 20.77 -29.19 -0.71
CA ASP A 92 22.18 -28.93 -1.07
C ASP A 92 22.45 -27.46 -1.45
N GLU A 93 23.69 -26.97 -1.32
CA GLU A 93 24.09 -25.56 -1.39
C GLU A 93 23.98 -24.92 -2.80
N GLU A 94 23.78 -25.72 -3.85
CA GLU A 94 23.81 -25.27 -5.25
C GLU A 94 22.43 -24.95 -5.85
N GLU A 95 21.34 -25.22 -5.13
CA GLU A 95 19.97 -24.99 -5.63
C GLU A 95 19.21 -23.93 -4.79
N ILE A 96 18.71 -22.87 -5.45
CA ILE A 96 17.91 -21.82 -4.81
C ILE A 96 16.45 -22.28 -4.71
N TYR A 97 16.01 -22.72 -3.53
CA TYR A 97 14.60 -23.03 -3.24
C TYR A 97 13.95 -22.03 -2.27
N GLY A 98 12.70 -21.68 -2.54
CA GLY A 98 11.81 -20.94 -1.63
C GLY A 98 10.63 -21.80 -1.19
N VAL A 99 10.31 -21.80 0.11
CA VAL A 99 9.02 -22.32 0.59
C VAL A 99 7.99 -21.21 0.42
N GLU A 100 7.18 -21.31 -0.62
CA GLU A 100 6.15 -20.32 -1.01
C GLU A 100 4.74 -20.93 -0.89
N GLY A 101 3.70 -20.10 -0.82
CA GLY A 101 2.29 -20.56 -0.85
C GLY A 101 1.61 -20.82 0.49
N ARG A 102 2.24 -20.45 1.62
CA ARG A 102 1.53 -20.41 2.92
C ARG A 102 0.45 -19.34 2.89
N LEU A 103 -0.77 -19.72 3.26
CA LEU A 103 -1.90 -18.81 3.40
C LEU A 103 -1.74 -18.03 4.72
N LEU A 104 -1.42 -16.74 4.59
CA LEU A 104 -1.27 -15.79 5.71
C LEU A 104 -2.44 -14.80 5.67
N THR A 105 -3.16 -14.64 6.77
CA THR A 105 -4.33 -13.75 6.86
C THR A 105 -4.00 -12.49 7.65
N ARG A 106 -3.86 -11.36 6.96
CA ARG A 106 -3.47 -10.06 7.57
C ARG A 106 -4.68 -9.16 7.80
N ILE A 107 -4.64 -8.40 8.90
CA ILE A 107 -5.53 -7.23 9.07
C ILE A 107 -5.01 -6.12 8.16
N HIS A 108 -5.54 -6.05 6.93
CA HIS A 108 -5.21 -4.99 5.98
C HIS A 108 -6.25 -3.87 6.05
N VAL A 109 -5.83 -2.67 6.45
CA VAL A 109 -6.58 -1.43 6.20
C VAL A 109 -6.17 -0.91 4.82
N TYR A 110 -7.07 -0.97 3.84
CA TYR A 110 -6.85 -0.36 2.52
C TYR A 110 -7.48 1.02 2.47
N LYS A 111 -6.78 1.97 1.84
CA LYS A 111 -7.41 3.22 1.41
C LYS A 111 -8.09 3.01 0.07
N GLU A 112 -9.31 3.49 -0.06
CA GLU A 112 -10.01 3.49 -1.34
C GLU A 112 -9.19 4.29 -2.38
N ARG A 113 -9.15 3.77 -3.61
CA ARG A 113 -8.53 4.48 -4.75
C ARG A 113 -9.60 4.68 -5.80
N ASP A 114 -9.86 5.94 -6.18
CA ASP A 114 -10.71 6.24 -7.32
C ASP A 114 -9.99 5.81 -8.61
N LYS A 115 -10.30 4.59 -9.09
CA LYS A 115 -9.78 4.07 -10.37
C LYS A 115 -10.19 4.95 -11.55
N GLY A 116 -11.36 5.59 -11.46
CA GLY A 116 -11.82 6.57 -12.43
C GLY A 116 -10.92 7.81 -12.44
N PHE A 117 -10.46 8.28 -11.28
CA PHE A 117 -9.52 9.40 -11.18
C PHE A 117 -8.18 9.08 -11.84
N ALA A 118 -7.61 7.90 -11.60
CA ALA A 118 -6.39 7.46 -12.27
C ALA A 118 -6.55 7.42 -13.81
N ALA A 119 -7.70 6.94 -14.31
CA ALA A 119 -8.00 6.95 -15.74
C ALA A 119 -8.15 8.38 -16.30
N ARG A 120 -8.84 9.26 -15.56
CA ARG A 120 -9.00 10.68 -15.91
C ARG A 120 -7.66 11.42 -15.91
N ALA A 121 -6.75 11.12 -14.98
CA ALA A 121 -5.42 11.69 -14.93
C ALA A 121 -4.58 11.29 -16.15
N LYS A 122 -4.57 9.99 -16.51
CA LYS A 122 -3.91 9.52 -17.74
C LYS A 122 -4.47 10.22 -18.98
N LYS A 123 -5.79 10.35 -19.09
CA LYS A 123 -6.43 11.07 -20.19
C LYS A 123 -6.03 12.55 -20.22
N PHE A 124 -6.07 13.24 -19.08
CA PHE A 124 -5.67 14.65 -18.97
C PHE A 124 -4.25 14.88 -19.46
N TYR A 125 -3.30 14.05 -19.03
CA TYR A 125 -1.90 14.17 -19.46
C TYR A 125 -1.72 13.78 -20.94
N LYS A 126 -2.46 12.79 -21.44
CA LYS A 126 -2.46 12.42 -22.86
C LYS A 126 -2.94 13.57 -23.75
N ASP A 127 -4.04 14.20 -23.37
CA ASP A 127 -4.63 15.33 -24.11
C ASP A 127 -3.67 16.53 -24.09
N LYS A 128 -3.04 16.81 -22.94
CA LYS A 128 -2.04 17.89 -22.79
C LYS A 128 -0.78 17.66 -23.63
N SER A 129 -0.41 16.40 -23.87
CA SER A 129 0.78 16.01 -24.63
C SER A 129 0.49 15.70 -26.10
N GLY A 130 -0.59 16.24 -26.66
CA GLY A 130 -0.91 16.11 -28.09
C GLY A 130 -1.29 14.69 -28.51
N GLY A 131 -1.90 13.92 -27.60
CA GLY A 131 -2.36 12.55 -27.83
C GLY A 131 -1.37 11.46 -27.47
N ARG A 132 -0.16 11.81 -26.99
CA ARG A 132 0.85 10.85 -26.53
C ARG A 132 0.94 10.86 -25.02
N LEU A 133 1.20 9.69 -24.42
CA LEU A 133 1.41 9.56 -22.99
C LEU A 133 2.83 9.06 -22.76
N VAL A 134 3.62 9.84 -22.01
CA VAL A 134 5.03 9.53 -21.72
C VAL A 134 5.26 9.49 -20.22
N CYS A 135 6.27 8.74 -19.79
CA CYS A 135 6.71 8.74 -18.40
C CYS A 135 7.28 10.12 -18.04
N GLN A 136 6.77 10.73 -16.97
CA GLN A 136 7.21 12.04 -16.48
C GLN A 136 8.58 12.01 -15.78
N CYS A 137 9.09 10.83 -15.41
CA CYS A 137 10.46 10.69 -14.91
C CYS A 137 11.47 10.53 -16.06
N CYS A 138 11.32 9.47 -16.88
CA CYS A 138 12.35 9.08 -17.84
C CYS A 138 12.10 9.55 -19.28
N GLY A 139 10.92 10.11 -19.57
CA GLY A 139 10.51 10.54 -20.91
C GLY A 139 10.14 9.40 -21.87
N MET A 140 10.14 8.14 -21.42
CA MET A 140 9.82 7.00 -22.29
C MET A 140 8.37 7.10 -22.80
N ASP A 141 8.22 7.01 -24.12
CA ASP A 141 6.96 6.68 -24.78
C ASP A 141 6.86 5.15 -24.94
N PRO A 142 6.02 4.45 -24.17
CA PRO A 142 5.94 3.00 -24.24
C PRO A 142 5.29 2.53 -25.55
N THR A 143 4.58 3.38 -26.29
CA THR A 143 3.96 2.99 -27.55
C THR A 143 4.98 2.81 -28.67
N VAL A 144 6.13 3.48 -28.56
CA VAL A 144 7.28 3.29 -29.45
C VAL A 144 7.93 1.93 -29.22
N VAL A 145 7.93 1.44 -27.97
CA VAL A 145 8.59 0.19 -27.58
C VAL A 145 7.67 -1.02 -27.72
N TYR A 146 6.42 -0.90 -27.26
CA TYR A 146 5.47 -2.00 -27.12
C TYR A 146 4.26 -1.88 -28.05
N GLY A 147 4.24 -0.89 -28.95
CA GLY A 147 3.11 -0.64 -29.84
C GLY A 147 1.88 -0.11 -29.12
N LYS A 148 0.69 -0.29 -29.72
CA LYS A 148 -0.59 0.27 -29.23
C LYS A 148 -0.91 -0.09 -27.76
N ASP A 149 -0.48 -1.25 -27.29
CA ASP A 149 -0.76 -1.74 -25.93
C ASP A 149 0.24 -1.18 -24.90
N GLY A 150 1.27 -0.46 -25.35
CA GLY A 150 2.31 0.11 -24.50
C GLY A 150 1.80 1.09 -23.46
N GLU A 151 0.69 1.80 -23.69
CA GLU A 151 0.11 2.71 -22.70
C GLU A 151 -0.26 2.01 -21.38
N ARG A 152 -0.46 0.68 -21.39
CA ARG A 152 -0.70 -0.11 -20.17
C ARG A 152 0.51 -0.15 -19.22
N CYS A 153 1.71 0.15 -19.73
CA CYS A 153 2.95 0.27 -18.95
C CYS A 153 3.00 1.55 -18.10
N LEU A 154 2.16 2.55 -18.41
CA LEU A 154 2.11 3.79 -17.66
C LEU A 154 1.06 3.71 -16.56
N GLU A 155 1.44 4.17 -15.38
CA GLU A 155 0.67 4.15 -14.15
C GLU A 155 0.51 5.56 -13.61
N ALA A 156 -0.65 5.82 -12.99
CA ALA A 156 -0.90 7.09 -12.33
C ALA A 156 -0.42 6.97 -10.87
N HIS A 157 0.62 7.71 -10.53
CA HIS A 157 1.27 7.73 -9.23
C HIS A 157 0.84 8.98 -8.45
N HIS A 158 0.61 8.87 -7.15
CA HIS A 158 0.28 10.03 -6.30
C HIS A 158 1.58 10.62 -5.79
N LYS A 159 1.84 11.91 -6.04
CA LYS A 159 3.06 12.60 -5.57
C LYS A 159 3.12 12.68 -4.05
N ILE A 160 1.97 12.86 -3.42
CA ILE A 160 1.79 12.65 -1.98
C ILE A 160 1.39 11.19 -1.81
N PRO A 161 2.18 10.37 -1.09
CA PRO A 161 1.84 8.97 -0.86
C PRO A 161 0.41 8.83 -0.34
N ILE A 162 -0.36 7.88 -0.90
CA ILE A 162 -1.74 7.62 -0.46
C ILE A 162 -1.77 7.35 1.05
N GLU A 163 -0.72 6.74 1.62
CA GLU A 163 -0.60 6.53 3.05
C GLU A 163 -0.56 7.86 3.85
N GLU A 164 -0.10 8.97 3.30
CA GLU A 164 -0.07 10.25 4.02
C GLU A 164 -1.42 11.01 3.99
N LEU A 165 -2.29 10.69 3.04
CA LEU A 165 -3.58 11.36 2.89
C LEU A 165 -4.52 11.13 4.08
N GLN A 166 -5.26 12.15 4.52
CA GLN A 166 -6.36 11.94 5.46
C GLN A 166 -7.54 11.25 4.77
N PRO A 167 -8.44 10.58 5.50
CA PRO A 167 -9.68 10.08 4.90
C PRO A 167 -10.46 11.20 4.21
N ASP A 168 -11.10 10.86 3.08
CA ASP A 168 -11.85 11.81 2.23
C ASP A 168 -11.03 12.99 1.67
N SER A 169 -9.69 12.88 1.67
CA SER A 169 -8.83 13.85 1.01
C SER A 169 -9.12 13.94 -0.49
N ILE A 170 -9.16 15.16 -1.02
CA ILE A 170 -9.26 15.39 -2.47
C ILE A 170 -7.87 15.55 -3.04
N THR A 171 -7.54 14.67 -3.97
CA THR A 171 -6.34 14.78 -4.79
C THR A 171 -6.67 15.49 -6.09
N ARG A 172 -5.91 16.54 -6.42
CA ARG A 172 -5.98 17.23 -7.71
C ARG A 172 -5.10 16.51 -8.74
N VAL A 173 -5.43 16.67 -10.02
CA VAL A 173 -4.73 15.95 -11.10
C VAL A 173 -3.23 16.28 -11.18
N ASP A 174 -2.83 17.48 -10.77
CA ASP A 174 -1.43 17.94 -10.71
C ASP A 174 -0.63 17.34 -9.53
N GLU A 175 -1.32 16.76 -8.56
CA GLU A 175 -0.76 15.93 -7.49
C GLU A 175 -0.61 14.46 -7.91
N MET A 176 -1.00 14.13 -9.15
CA MET A 176 -0.66 12.86 -9.79
C MET A 176 0.49 13.04 -10.78
N ALA A 177 1.25 11.97 -10.97
CA ALA A 177 2.23 11.85 -12.02
C ALA A 177 1.95 10.61 -12.87
N ILE A 178 2.28 10.67 -14.15
CA ILE A 178 2.24 9.50 -15.04
C ILE A 178 3.65 8.95 -15.17
N VAL A 179 3.86 7.73 -14.68
CA VAL A 179 5.17 7.08 -14.60
C VAL A 179 5.11 5.68 -15.21
N CYS A 180 6.20 5.17 -15.78
CA CYS A 180 6.23 3.78 -16.23
C CYS A 180 6.43 2.82 -15.05
N ALA A 181 6.08 1.54 -15.24
CA ALA A 181 6.22 0.50 -14.22
C ALA A 181 7.63 0.48 -13.56
N SER A 182 8.69 0.69 -14.33
CA SER A 182 10.06 0.73 -13.81
C SER A 182 10.31 1.97 -12.93
N CYS A 183 9.98 3.17 -13.41
CA CYS A 183 10.14 4.39 -12.60
C CYS A 183 9.26 4.34 -11.35
N HIS A 184 8.05 3.80 -11.46
CA HIS A 184 7.16 3.61 -10.32
C HIS A 184 7.79 2.72 -9.25
N ARG A 185 8.42 1.62 -9.66
CA ARG A 185 9.17 0.74 -8.75
C ARG A 185 10.36 1.44 -8.10
N ILE A 186 11.09 2.28 -8.83
CA ILE A 186 12.22 3.05 -8.27
C ILE A 186 11.73 4.10 -7.27
N ILE A 187 10.64 4.83 -7.57
CA ILE A 187 10.04 5.79 -6.64
C ILE A 187 9.72 5.13 -5.29
N HIS A 188 9.13 3.93 -5.34
CA HIS A 188 8.77 3.16 -4.15
C HIS A 188 9.93 2.34 -3.54
N SER A 189 11.14 2.43 -4.07
CA SER A 189 12.29 1.64 -3.58
C SER A 189 12.85 2.11 -2.24
N LYS A 190 12.45 3.30 -1.78
CA LYS A 190 12.87 3.91 -0.51
C LYS A 190 11.66 4.45 0.26
N LYS A 191 11.82 4.62 1.57
CA LYS A 191 10.89 5.35 2.44
C LYS A 191 11.64 6.49 3.14
N PRO A 192 11.20 7.76 3.02
CA PRO A 192 10.10 8.24 2.17
C PRO A 192 10.34 7.97 0.67
N CYS A 193 9.26 7.92 -0.11
CA CYS A 193 9.34 7.69 -1.56
C CYS A 193 10.15 8.80 -2.22
N ILE A 194 10.87 8.47 -3.29
CA ILE A 194 11.62 9.47 -4.08
C ILE A 194 10.61 10.36 -4.81
N ALA A 195 10.77 11.68 -4.77
CA ALA A 195 9.89 12.56 -5.52
C ALA A 195 10.05 12.33 -7.02
N VAL A 196 8.97 12.52 -7.77
CA VAL A 196 8.94 12.32 -9.24
C VAL A 196 9.97 13.23 -9.92
N GLU A 197 10.06 14.47 -9.43
CA GLU A 197 10.97 15.50 -9.89
C GLU A 197 12.44 15.15 -9.59
N ASP A 198 12.72 14.61 -8.41
CA ASP A 198 14.07 14.18 -8.02
C ASP A 198 14.55 13.01 -8.89
N LEU A 199 13.70 12.00 -9.08
CA LEU A 199 14.04 10.88 -9.96
C LEU A 199 14.21 11.33 -11.42
N ALA A 200 13.41 12.29 -11.88
CA ALA A 200 13.58 12.86 -13.21
C ALA A 200 14.96 13.54 -13.36
N ALA A 201 15.37 14.32 -12.35
CA ALA A 201 16.68 14.98 -12.33
C ALA A 201 17.84 13.96 -12.31
N GLU A 202 17.76 12.92 -11.46
CA GLU A 202 18.76 11.85 -11.41
C GLU A 202 18.92 11.13 -12.75
N ILE A 203 17.80 10.81 -13.42
CA ILE A 203 17.82 10.16 -14.74
C ILE A 203 18.44 11.08 -15.80
N LEU A 204 18.16 12.38 -15.77
CA LEU A 204 18.75 13.35 -16.67
C LEU A 204 20.28 13.43 -16.48
N SER A 205 20.75 13.57 -15.23
CA SER A 205 22.18 13.60 -14.92
C SER A 205 22.89 12.31 -15.34
N ALA A 206 22.27 11.15 -15.18
CA ALA A 206 22.84 9.87 -15.61
C ALA A 206 22.96 9.76 -17.14
N LYS A 207 21.99 10.30 -17.89
CA LYS A 207 22.04 10.33 -19.37
C LYS A 207 23.14 11.26 -19.88
N GLU A 208 23.39 12.37 -19.20
CA GLU A 208 24.45 13.33 -19.55
C GLU A 208 25.85 12.80 -19.20
N GLY A 209 25.99 12.09 -18.07
CA GLY A 209 27.26 11.50 -17.64
C GLY A 209 27.66 10.19 -18.36
N GLY A 210 26.71 9.50 -18.99
CA GLY A 210 26.94 8.26 -19.76
C GLY A 210 27.19 8.47 -21.26
N ALA A 211 27.23 9.72 -21.73
CA ALA A 211 27.53 10.09 -23.11
C ALA A 211 29.05 10.37 -23.34
N GLY A 212 29.92 9.87 -22.45
CA GLY A 212 31.37 9.99 -22.52
C GLY A 212 32.07 8.65 -22.74
#